data_AF-M1GMV3-F1
#
_entry.id   AF-M1GMV3-F1
#
_cell.length_a   1.000
_cell.length_b   1.000
_cell.length_c   1.000
_cell.angle_alpha   90.00
_cell.angle_beta   90.00
_cell.angle_gamma   90.00
#
_symmetry.space_group_name_H-M   'P 1'
#
loop_
_entity.id
_entity.type
_entity.pdbx_description
1 polymer ?
#
loop_
_entity_poly.entity_id
_entity_poly.type
_entity_poly.pdbx_seq_one_letter_code
_entity_poly.pdbx_strand_id
1 'polypeptide(L)'
;NLMLLNGTSVIFSWKRHNVDTYVTPSNGDKPPHDCKTVTISNPFFDRKSIATHGKKQPGVYILKDLVTGATYVGGAVNLYARVTSYFIPSIIAKGERRVYRYLKQYGYDNLELTLHILHVGSTPAQIIELEQYYINTLLPDLNVDPVAGGMNGYHEPMSFLSLFCCLFLSFLVFILFLF
;
A
#
# COMPACT_ATOMS: atom_id res chain seq x y z
N ASN A 1 57.20 1.86 14.35
CA ASN A 1 57.15 0.75 15.32
C ASN A 1 56.03 1.06 16.29
N LEU A 2 54.80 0.67 15.95
CA LEU A 2 53.65 0.83 16.83
C LEU A 2 52.74 -0.37 16.61
N MET A 3 52.31 -0.98 17.72
CA MET A 3 51.18 -1.89 17.99
C MET A 3 51.70 -2.85 19.06
N LEU A 4 51.06 -2.99 20.20
CA LEU A 4 49.81 -3.72 20.37
C LEU A 4 49.14 -3.30 21.68
N LEU A 5 47.82 -3.11 21.68
CA LEU A 5 46.97 -3.62 22.76
C LEU A 5 45.61 -3.99 22.18
N ASN A 6 45.17 -5.18 22.55
CA ASN A 6 44.03 -5.92 22.03
C ASN A 6 42.70 -5.34 22.55
N GLY A 7 41.66 -5.41 21.72
CA GLY A 7 40.28 -5.19 22.14
C GLY A 7 39.33 -5.94 21.21
N THR A 8 38.99 -7.17 21.58
CA THR A 8 37.95 -7.97 20.92
C THR A 8 36.58 -7.43 21.31
N SER A 9 35.87 -6.84 20.34
CA SER A 9 34.42 -6.65 20.40
C SER A 9 33.79 -7.29 19.17
N VAL A 10 33.08 -8.40 19.39
CA VAL A 10 32.27 -9.06 18.37
C VAL A 10 31.08 -8.15 18.08
N ILE A 11 31.15 -7.39 16.98
CA ILE A 11 30.02 -6.61 16.48
C ILE A 11 29.33 -7.46 15.42
N PHE A 12 28.07 -7.81 15.69
CA PHE A 12 27.17 -8.43 14.73
C PHE A 12 27.13 -7.59 13.44
N SER A 13 27.73 -8.13 12.38
CA SER A 13 27.74 -7.56 11.05
C SER A 13 26.38 -7.80 10.38
N TRP A 14 25.55 -6.75 10.32
CA TRP A 14 24.58 -6.59 9.23
C TRP A 14 25.02 -5.43 8.36
N LYS A 15 25.61 -5.80 7.23
CA LYS A 15 26.03 -4.90 6.16
C LYS A 15 24.76 -4.27 5.57
N ARG A 16 24.49 -3.00 5.92
CA ARG A 16 23.58 -2.13 5.15
C ARG A 16 24.25 -1.81 3.82
N HIS A 17 23.94 -2.58 2.79
CA HIS A 17 23.93 -2.13 1.38
C HIS A 17 22.48 -2.37 0.95
N ASN A 18 21.73 -1.43 0.38
CA ASN A 18 22.12 -0.41 -0.58
C ASN A 18 21.14 0.77 -0.45
N VAL A 19 21.62 2.00 -0.63
CA VAL A 19 20.73 3.11 -1.00
C VAL A 19 20.43 2.87 -2.47
N ASP A 20 19.38 2.09 -2.75
CA ASP A 20 18.89 1.93 -4.11
C ASP A 20 18.22 3.26 -4.49
N THR A 21 18.85 3.98 -5.40
CA THR A 21 18.26 5.12 -6.10
C THR A 21 16.89 4.73 -6.63
N TYR A 22 15.83 5.38 -6.13
CA TYR A 22 14.48 5.23 -6.66
C TYR A 22 14.46 5.67 -8.12
N VAL A 23 14.55 4.69 -9.03
CA VAL A 23 14.34 4.92 -10.45
C VAL A 23 12.83 5.08 -10.63
N THR A 24 12.37 6.31 -10.85
CA THR A 24 11.03 6.56 -11.37
C THR A 24 10.93 5.94 -12.77
N PRO A 25 10.00 5.00 -13.01
CA PRO A 25 9.75 4.48 -14.34
C PRO A 25 9.34 5.63 -15.26
N SER A 26 9.98 5.73 -16.42
CA SER A 26 9.55 6.61 -17.50
C SER A 26 8.25 6.06 -18.09
N ASN A 27 7.35 6.96 -18.53
CA ASN A 27 6.06 6.59 -19.13
C ASN A 27 6.30 5.73 -20.40
N GLY A 28 6.27 4.40 -20.24
CA GLY A 28 6.61 3.42 -21.29
C GLY A 28 7.36 2.18 -20.78
N ASP A 29 7.87 2.20 -19.54
CA ASP A 29 8.59 1.06 -18.97
C ASP A 29 7.65 -0.12 -18.70
N LYS A 30 8.09 -1.32 -19.09
CA LYS A 30 7.39 -2.56 -18.77
C LYS A 30 7.56 -2.87 -17.29
N PRO A 31 6.60 -3.58 -16.65
CA PRO A 31 6.78 -4.03 -15.28
C PRO A 31 8.09 -4.85 -15.16
N PRO A 32 8.79 -4.77 -14.02
CA PRO A 32 10.11 -5.39 -13.84
C PRO A 32 10.08 -6.92 -13.94
N HIS A 33 8.90 -7.52 -13.75
CA HIS A 33 8.69 -8.96 -13.78
C HIS A 33 7.44 -9.30 -14.60
N ASP A 34 7.48 -10.42 -15.32
CA ASP A 34 6.31 -10.96 -16.01
C ASP A 34 5.23 -11.35 -15.01
N CYS A 35 4.02 -10.83 -15.20
CA CYS A 35 2.89 -11.10 -14.34
C CYS A 35 1.59 -11.28 -15.13
N LYS A 36 0.69 -12.11 -14.59
CA LYS A 36 -0.67 -12.24 -15.11
C LYS A 36 -1.57 -11.23 -14.40
N THR A 37 -2.27 -10.40 -15.19
CA THR A 37 -3.21 -9.42 -14.64
C THR A 37 -4.64 -9.96 -14.68
N VAL A 38 -5.38 -9.78 -13.59
CA VAL A 38 -6.81 -10.13 -13.47
C VAL A 38 -7.55 -9.00 -12.77
N THR A 39 -8.62 -8.49 -13.36
CA THR A 39 -9.46 -7.43 -12.78
C THR A 39 -10.81 -8.00 -12.35
N ILE A 40 -11.29 -7.57 -11.19
CA ILE A 40 -12.51 -8.01 -10.52
C ILE A 40 -13.30 -6.75 -10.12
N SER A 41 -14.39 -6.48 -10.82
CA SER A 41 -15.15 -5.23 -10.65
C SER A 41 -15.94 -5.14 -9.35
N ASN A 42 -16.28 -6.27 -8.71
CA ASN A 42 -16.93 -6.27 -7.41
C ASN A 42 -16.38 -7.38 -6.49
N PRO A 43 -15.25 -7.12 -5.83
CA PRO A 43 -14.54 -8.12 -5.04
C PRO A 43 -15.25 -8.47 -3.73
N PHE A 44 -16.19 -7.63 -3.26
CA PHE A 44 -16.95 -7.91 -2.05
C PHE A 44 -17.95 -9.05 -2.25
N PHE A 45 -18.68 -9.03 -3.37
CA PHE A 45 -19.64 -10.08 -3.74
C PHE A 45 -18.97 -11.26 -4.46
N ASP A 46 -18.00 -11.01 -5.35
CA ASP A 46 -17.30 -12.06 -6.09
C ASP A 46 -16.03 -12.54 -5.37
N ARG A 47 -16.22 -13.14 -4.19
CA ARG A 47 -15.09 -13.73 -3.45
C ARG A 47 -14.53 -14.99 -4.11
N LYS A 48 -15.29 -15.60 -5.03
CA LYS A 48 -14.90 -16.83 -5.72
C LYS A 48 -13.78 -16.54 -6.72
N SER A 49 -13.85 -15.47 -7.50
CA SER A 49 -12.77 -15.11 -8.42
C SER A 49 -11.46 -14.80 -7.68
N ILE A 50 -11.54 -14.13 -6.52
CA ILE A 50 -10.38 -13.88 -5.64
C ILE A 50 -9.74 -15.20 -5.20
N ALA A 51 -10.55 -16.20 -4.83
CA ALA A 51 -10.06 -17.52 -4.44
C ALA A 51 -9.45 -18.28 -5.62
N THR A 52 -10.06 -18.19 -6.81
CA THR A 52 -9.57 -18.86 -8.02
C THR A 52 -8.22 -18.33 -8.46
N HIS A 53 -8.01 -17.01 -8.38
CA HIS A 53 -6.81 -16.37 -8.92
C HIS A 53 -5.74 -16.04 -7.88
N GLY A 54 -6.11 -15.72 -6.63
CA GLY A 54 -5.16 -15.25 -5.62
C GLY A 54 -4.65 -16.33 -4.65
N LYS A 55 -5.22 -17.54 -4.66
CA LYS A 55 -4.91 -18.55 -3.64
C LYS A 55 -3.52 -19.14 -3.83
N LYS A 56 -2.66 -18.98 -2.80
CA LYS A 56 -1.24 -19.38 -2.81
C LYS A 56 -0.43 -18.71 -3.94
N GLN A 57 -0.92 -17.60 -4.47
CA GLN A 57 -0.23 -16.85 -5.51
C GLN A 57 0.45 -15.62 -4.89
N PRO A 58 1.76 -15.42 -5.14
CA PRO A 58 2.44 -14.19 -4.81
C PRO A 58 2.12 -13.11 -5.85
N GLY A 59 2.20 -11.84 -5.45
CA GLY A 59 2.06 -10.74 -6.39
C GLY A 59 1.65 -9.42 -5.74
N VAL A 60 1.13 -8.53 -6.57
CA VAL A 60 0.66 -7.20 -6.19
C VAL A 60 -0.84 -7.09 -6.43
N TYR A 61 -1.55 -6.42 -5.55
CA TYR A 61 -2.96 -6.09 -5.71
C TYR A 61 -3.16 -4.58 -5.69
N ILE A 62 -4.14 -4.13 -6.45
CA ILE A 62 -4.54 -2.73 -6.55
C ILE A 62 -6.03 -2.68 -6.21
N LEU A 63 -6.37 -1.88 -5.20
CA LEU A 63 -7.74 -1.54 -4.87
C LEU A 63 -8.00 -0.13 -5.39
N LYS A 64 -9.04 0.02 -6.20
CA LYS A 64 -9.44 1.30 -6.78
C LYS A 64 -10.91 1.54 -6.53
N ASP A 65 -11.25 2.69 -5.97
CA ASP A 65 -12.63 3.15 -5.94
C ASP A 65 -12.96 3.84 -7.26
N LEU A 66 -13.97 3.35 -7.97
CA LEU A 66 -14.37 3.85 -9.28
C LEU A 66 -15.08 5.21 -9.21
N VAL A 67 -15.61 5.60 -8.05
CA VAL A 67 -16.31 6.88 -7.86
C VAL A 67 -15.36 7.97 -7.41
N THR A 68 -14.55 7.70 -6.38
CA THR A 68 -13.62 8.72 -5.84
C THR A 68 -12.29 8.74 -6.58
N GLY A 69 -11.94 7.67 -7.29
CA GLY A 69 -10.61 7.47 -7.89
C GLY A 69 -9.55 7.01 -6.89
N ALA A 70 -9.87 6.93 -5.59
CA ALA A 70 -8.92 6.59 -4.55
C ALA A 70 -8.30 5.22 -4.80
N THR A 71 -6.97 5.18 -4.86
CA THR A 71 -6.21 3.98 -5.23
C THR A 71 -5.27 3.56 -4.10
N TYR A 72 -5.18 2.26 -3.86
CA TYR A 72 -4.24 1.62 -2.93
C TYR A 72 -3.51 0.48 -3.63
N VAL A 73 -2.19 0.41 -3.46
CA VAL A 73 -1.35 -0.67 -3.99
C VAL A 73 -0.72 -1.43 -2.83
N GLY A 74 -0.70 -2.76 -2.91
CA GLY A 74 -0.03 -3.58 -1.92
C GLY A 74 0.55 -4.89 -2.45
N GLY A 75 1.67 -5.33 -1.90
CA GLY A 75 2.27 -6.64 -2.16
C GLY A 75 1.79 -7.73 -1.19
N ALA A 76 1.78 -9.00 -1.65
CA ALA A 76 1.60 -10.15 -0.78
C ALA A 76 2.20 -11.45 -1.35
N VAL A 77 2.74 -12.30 -0.48
CA VAL A 77 3.13 -13.68 -0.82
C VAL A 77 1.89 -14.57 -1.05
N ASN A 78 0.77 -14.22 -0.40
CA ASN A 78 -0.52 -14.87 -0.58
C ASN A 78 -1.58 -13.80 -0.81
N LEU A 79 -1.87 -13.52 -2.09
CA LEU A 79 -2.84 -12.51 -2.51
C LEU A 79 -4.22 -12.77 -1.91
N TYR A 80 -4.70 -14.02 -1.93
CA TYR A 80 -6.01 -14.36 -1.37
C TYR A 80 -6.11 -13.98 0.11
N ALA A 81 -5.16 -14.40 0.93
CA ALA A 81 -5.20 -14.12 2.37
C ALA A 81 -5.13 -12.61 2.66
N ARG A 82 -4.31 -11.87 1.90
CA ARG A 82 -4.17 -10.44 2.09
C ARG A 82 -5.42 -9.69 1.65
N VAL A 83 -5.93 -9.97 0.45
CA VAL A 83 -7.08 -9.29 -0.13
C VAL A 83 -8.35 -9.58 0.68
N THR A 84 -8.59 -10.84 1.05
CA THR A 84 -9.79 -11.20 1.82
C THR A 84 -9.86 -10.52 3.18
N SER A 85 -8.72 -10.15 3.78
CA SER A 85 -8.68 -9.42 5.05
C SER A 85 -9.40 -8.06 5.00
N TYR A 86 -9.46 -7.42 3.83
CA TYR A 86 -10.19 -6.17 3.60
C TYR A 86 -11.71 -6.34 3.54
N PHE A 87 -12.23 -7.58 3.62
CA PHE A 87 -13.67 -7.86 3.62
C PHE A 87 -14.12 -8.52 4.93
N ILE A 88 -13.25 -8.54 5.94
CA ILE A 88 -13.52 -9.07 7.28
C ILE A 88 -13.71 -7.88 8.24
N PRO A 89 -14.92 -7.61 8.72
CA PRO A 89 -15.21 -6.43 9.54
C PRO A 89 -14.34 -6.34 10.80
N SER A 90 -14.05 -7.47 11.45
CA SER A 90 -13.23 -7.50 12.67
C SER A 90 -11.77 -7.09 12.47
N ILE A 91 -11.22 -7.29 11.26
CA ILE A 91 -9.86 -6.86 10.90
C ILE A 91 -9.85 -5.37 10.63
N ILE A 92 -10.82 -4.89 9.85
CA ILE A 92 -10.92 -3.49 9.43
C ILE A 92 -11.25 -2.56 10.61
N ALA A 93 -12.07 -3.04 11.55
CA ALA A 93 -12.40 -2.32 12.78
C ALA A 93 -11.14 -1.98 13.58
N LYS A 94 -10.21 -2.94 13.72
CA LYS A 94 -8.95 -2.79 14.45
C LYS A 94 -7.83 -2.14 13.62
N GLY A 95 -8.01 -2.08 12.30
CA GLY A 95 -6.99 -1.59 11.38
C GLY A 95 -6.84 -0.07 11.40
N GLU A 96 -5.60 0.39 11.52
CA GLU A 96 -5.25 1.82 11.53
C GLU A 96 -4.68 2.33 10.20
N ARG A 97 -4.47 1.45 9.20
CA ARG A 97 -4.03 1.89 7.87
C ARG A 97 -5.07 2.76 7.19
N ARG A 98 -4.61 3.70 6.36
CA ARG A 98 -5.47 4.62 5.60
C ARG A 98 -6.51 3.89 4.75
N VAL A 99 -6.12 2.79 4.09
CA VAL A 99 -7.05 1.93 3.34
C VAL A 99 -8.17 1.34 4.21
N TYR A 100 -7.90 0.95 5.46
CA TYR A 100 -8.94 0.45 6.36
C TYR A 100 -9.92 1.53 6.77
N ARG A 101 -9.42 2.74 7.07
CA ARG A 101 -10.29 3.90 7.35
C ARG A 101 -11.15 4.27 6.15
N TYR A 102 -10.57 4.25 4.96
CA TYR A 102 -11.27 4.50 3.71
C TYR A 102 -12.44 3.52 3.51
N LEU A 103 -12.17 2.20 3.60
CA LEU A 103 -13.20 1.18 3.45
C LEU A 103 -14.30 1.24 4.52
N LYS A 104 -13.98 1.70 5.74
CA LYS A 104 -14.99 1.96 6.79
C LYS A 104 -15.93 3.11 6.42
N GLN A 105 -15.41 4.14 5.76
CA GLN A 105 -16.15 5.35 5.45
C GLN A 105 -16.98 5.22 4.17
N TYR A 106 -16.43 4.59 3.13
CA TYR A 106 -17.02 4.56 1.78
C TYR A 106 -17.61 3.20 1.40
N GLY A 107 -17.35 2.13 2.17
CA GLY A 107 -17.85 0.79 1.89
C GLY A 107 -17.11 0.12 0.71
N TYR A 108 -17.82 -0.76 -0.02
CA TYR A 108 -17.23 -1.63 -1.05
C TYR A 108 -17.93 -1.59 -2.41
N ASP A 109 -19.05 -0.87 -2.54
CA ASP A 109 -19.95 -1.00 -3.69
C ASP A 109 -19.29 -0.59 -5.02
N ASN A 110 -18.38 0.38 -4.98
CA ASN A 110 -17.67 0.92 -6.14
C ASN A 110 -16.19 0.48 -6.18
N LEU A 111 -15.83 -0.55 -5.42
CA LEU A 111 -14.46 -1.01 -5.31
C LEU A 111 -14.13 -1.98 -6.43
N GLU A 112 -13.11 -1.68 -7.21
CA GLU A 112 -12.49 -2.59 -8.17
C GLU A 112 -11.18 -3.15 -7.59
N LEU A 113 -10.94 -4.44 -7.82
CA LEU A 113 -9.71 -5.11 -7.44
C LEU A 113 -8.98 -5.58 -8.69
N THR A 114 -7.73 -5.18 -8.85
CA THR A 114 -6.83 -5.73 -9.86
C THR A 114 -5.71 -6.52 -9.20
N LEU A 115 -5.44 -7.73 -9.70
CA LEU A 115 -4.39 -8.63 -9.22
C LEU A 115 -3.32 -8.78 -10.30
N HIS A 116 -2.08 -8.46 -9.95
CA HIS A 116 -0.88 -8.76 -10.74
C HIS A 116 -0.17 -9.96 -10.11
N ILE A 117 -0.35 -11.12 -10.73
CA ILE A 117 0.06 -12.42 -10.19
C ILE A 117 1.43 -12.77 -10.75
N LEU A 118 2.39 -12.96 -9.85
CA LEU A 118 3.72 -13.46 -10.16
C LEU A 118 3.75 -14.99 -10.18
N HIS A 119 4.83 -15.56 -10.73
CA HIS A 119 5.01 -17.01 -10.74
C HIS A 119 5.10 -17.58 -9.30
N VAL A 120 4.59 -18.80 -9.11
CA VAL A 120 4.70 -19.49 -7.82
C VAL A 120 6.18 -19.73 -7.53
N GLY A 121 6.65 -19.26 -6.37
CA GLY A 121 8.06 -19.33 -6.00
C GLY A 121 8.83 -18.02 -6.22
N SER A 122 8.17 -16.96 -6.68
CA SER A 122 8.76 -15.62 -6.69
C SER A 122 9.20 -15.18 -5.30
N THR A 123 10.33 -14.49 -5.25
CA THR A 123 10.94 -14.04 -3.99
C THR A 123 10.19 -12.82 -3.44
N PRO A 124 10.28 -12.55 -2.12
CA PRO A 124 9.74 -11.32 -1.55
C PRO A 124 10.28 -10.05 -2.21
N ALA A 125 11.55 -10.05 -2.64
CA ALA A 125 12.15 -8.93 -3.35
C ALA A 125 11.42 -8.61 -4.67
N GLN A 126 11.09 -9.64 -5.47
CA GLN A 126 10.36 -9.45 -6.72
C GLN A 126 8.95 -8.86 -6.49
N ILE A 127 8.29 -9.23 -5.39
CA ILE A 127 7.00 -8.66 -5.00
C ILE A 127 7.16 -7.18 -4.65
N ILE A 128 8.18 -6.84 -3.87
CA ILE A 128 8.46 -5.45 -3.43
C ILE A 128 8.84 -4.58 -4.64
N GLU A 129 9.66 -5.07 -5.55
CA GLU A 129 10.03 -4.36 -6.79
C GLU A 129 8.79 -4.08 -7.66
N LEU A 130 7.91 -5.08 -7.82
CA LEU A 130 6.67 -4.91 -8.58
C LEU A 130 5.71 -3.94 -7.86
N GLU A 131 5.61 -4.01 -6.53
CA GLU A 131 4.81 -3.10 -5.72
C GLU A 131 5.30 -1.66 -5.88
N GLN A 132 6.63 -1.46 -5.80
CA GLN A 132 7.25 -0.15 -5.97
C GLN A 132 7.01 0.41 -7.38
N TYR A 133 7.10 -0.43 -8.41
CA TYR A 133 6.78 -0.04 -9.79
C TYR A 133 5.36 0.54 -9.88
N TYR A 134 4.36 -0.15 -9.32
CA TYR A 134 2.97 0.32 -9.37
C TYR A 134 2.71 1.53 -8.48
N ILE A 135 3.36 1.64 -7.31
CA ILE A 135 3.29 2.86 -6.49
C ILE A 135 3.85 4.07 -7.25
N ASN A 136 5.00 3.91 -7.91
CA ASN A 136 5.62 4.98 -8.69
C ASN A 136 4.81 5.36 -9.92
N THR A 137 4.17 4.39 -10.56
CA THR A 137 3.42 4.59 -11.81
C THR A 137 2.03 5.17 -11.57
N LEU A 138 1.33 4.70 -10.54
CA LEU A 138 -0.07 5.05 -10.29
C LEU A 138 -0.25 6.17 -9.27
N LEU A 139 0.80 6.49 -8.49
CA LEU A 139 0.77 7.51 -7.43
C LEU A 139 -0.46 7.35 -6.50
N PRO A 140 -0.64 6.19 -5.85
CA PRO A 140 -1.86 5.86 -5.12
C PRO A 140 -2.09 6.75 -3.89
N ASP A 141 -3.26 7.38 -3.81
CA ASP A 141 -3.64 8.30 -2.74
C ASP A 141 -3.71 7.66 -1.34
N LEU A 142 -4.00 6.36 -1.29
CA LEU A 142 -4.22 5.65 -0.03
C LEU A 142 -2.93 5.07 0.56
N ASN A 143 -1.84 5.02 -0.21
CA ASN A 143 -0.52 4.68 0.30
C ASN A 143 0.08 5.94 0.95
N VAL A 144 0.38 5.86 2.24
CA VAL A 144 0.99 6.98 2.97
C VAL A 144 2.50 7.04 2.73
N ASP A 145 3.14 5.87 2.79
CA ASP A 145 4.55 5.75 2.49
C ASP A 145 4.74 5.48 0.98
N PRO A 146 5.56 6.27 0.28
CA PRO A 146 5.86 6.05 -1.13
C PRO A 146 6.81 4.88 -1.36
N VAL A 147 7.29 4.24 -0.30
CA VAL A 147 8.27 3.13 -0.36
C VAL A 147 7.55 1.80 -0.11
N ALA A 148 7.69 0.88 -1.07
CA ALA A 148 7.18 -0.48 -1.02
C ALA A 148 7.90 -1.33 0.04
N GLY A 149 7.29 -2.44 0.44
CA GLY A 149 7.86 -3.31 1.47
C GLY A 149 7.91 -2.70 2.88
N GLY A 150 7.25 -1.55 3.10
CA GLY A 150 7.15 -0.91 4.41
C GLY A 150 6.58 -1.87 5.46
N MET A 151 7.38 -2.15 6.50
CA MET A 151 6.95 -2.87 7.71
C MET A 151 5.90 -2.06 8.50
N ASN A 152 5.78 -0.76 8.21
CA ASN A 152 5.14 0.21 9.06
C ASN A 152 3.67 0.40 8.69
N GLY A 153 2.87 -0.62 9.00
CA GLY A 153 1.44 -0.43 9.22
C GLY A 153 1.12 0.33 10.52
N TYR A 154 2.12 0.88 11.20
CA TYR A 154 1.99 1.69 12.41
C TYR A 154 2.02 3.16 12.03
N HIS A 155 0.87 3.80 12.12
CA HIS A 155 0.83 5.24 12.35
C HIS A 155 0.76 5.42 13.87
N GLU A 156 1.56 6.33 14.41
CA GLU A 156 1.14 7.03 15.62
C GLU A 156 -0.27 7.59 15.36
N PRO A 157 -1.23 7.44 16.29
CA PRO A 157 -2.60 7.91 16.09
C PRO A 157 -2.58 9.38 15.67
N MET A 158 -3.36 9.73 14.64
CA MET A 158 -3.52 11.12 14.23
C MET A 158 -3.86 11.97 15.46
N SER A 159 -2.99 12.93 15.79
CA SER A 159 -3.39 14.02 16.66
C SER A 159 -4.57 14.76 15.99
N PHE A 160 -5.54 15.16 16.80
CA PHE A 160 -6.83 15.76 16.43
C PHE A 160 -6.76 17.05 15.56
N LEU A 161 -5.58 17.46 15.09
CA LEU A 161 -5.36 18.78 14.50
C LEU A 161 -5.74 18.90 13.01
N SER A 162 -6.07 17.81 12.31
CA SER A 162 -6.50 17.90 10.90
C SER A 162 -8.00 18.07 10.70
N LEU A 163 -8.82 18.08 11.76
CA LEU A 163 -10.27 18.31 11.66
C LEU A 163 -10.67 19.80 11.67
N PHE A 164 -9.76 20.72 11.95
CA PHE A 164 -10.09 22.15 12.03
C PHE A 164 -9.86 22.95 10.73
N CYS A 165 -9.21 22.37 9.72
CA CYS A 165 -8.93 23.13 8.49
C CYS A 165 -10.13 23.21 7.52
N CYS A 166 -11.14 22.34 7.65
CA CYS A 166 -12.33 22.38 6.78
C CYS A 166 -13.52 23.15 7.36
N LEU A 167 -13.51 23.52 8.64
CA LEU A 167 -14.62 24.26 9.27
C LEU A 167 -14.37 25.77 9.41
N PHE A 168 -13.18 26.26 9.07
CA PHE A 168 -12.86 27.70 9.17
C PHE A 168 -13.06 28.51 7.87
N LEU A 169 -13.36 27.86 6.73
CA LEU A 169 -13.67 28.58 5.48
C LEU A 169 -15.15 28.92 5.26
N SER A 170 -16.07 28.44 6.11
CA SER A 170 -17.50 28.79 6.01
C SER A 170 -17.95 29.91 6.96
N PHE A 171 -17.13 30.32 7.93
CA PHE A 171 -17.48 31.42 8.85
C PHE A 171 -16.94 32.80 8.42
N LEU A 172 -15.95 32.88 7.51
CA LEU A 172 -15.39 34.17 7.08
C LEU A 172 -16.16 34.83 5.91
N VAL A 173 -17.23 34.22 5.41
CA VAL A 173 -18.12 34.85 4.40
C VAL A 173 -19.30 35.57 5.06
N PHE A 174 -19.59 35.30 6.35
CA PHE A 174 -20.74 35.91 7.03
C PHE A 174 -20.44 37.26 7.72
N ILE A 175 -19.17 37.65 7.89
CA ILE A 175 -18.81 38.93 8.55
C ILE A 175 -18.64 40.10 7.56
N LEU A 176 -18.55 39.83 6.25
CA LEU A 176 -18.38 40.89 5.23
C LEU A 176 -19.70 41.44 4.64
N PHE A 177 -20.86 41.08 5.21
CA PHE A 177 -22.18 41.57 4.79
C PHE A 177 -22.94 42.36 5.86
N LEU A 178 -22.26 42.80 6.92
CA LEU A 178 -22.91 43.50 8.04
C LEU A 178 -22.20 44.78 8.53
N PHE A 179 -21.39 45.40 7.68
CA PHE A 179 -20.99 46.81 7.80
C PHE A 179 -20.94 47.47 6.43
#